data_AF-A0A4P5T7A4-F1
#
_entry.id   AF-A0A4P5T7A4-F1
#
_cell.length_a   1.000
_cell.length_b   1.000
_cell.length_c   1.000
_cell.angle_alpha   90.00
_cell.angle_beta   90.00
_cell.angle_gamma   90.00
#
_symmetry.space_group_name_H-M   'P 1'
#
loop_
_entity.id
_entity.type
_entity.pdbx_description
1 polymer ?
#
loop_
_entity_poly.entity_id
_entity_poly.type
_entity_poly.pdbx_seq_one_letter_code
_entity_poly.pdbx_strand_id
1 'polypeptide(L)'
;MNPKFNQNIRPDPDLDYAFQTLALNLRGHRQNIANGNNNIVFNSEFRFPIFTTLLNRPINNAFLRNLQLLQFVDLGTAWNGKFDNIQRPINIYGDGTNVQVNIKTGGIGPFVGGYGFGARSTLLGYFLRVDAGWPMGNLFSGRPYWYFALGLDF
;
A
#
# COMPACT_ATOMS: atom_id res chain seq x y z
N MET A 1 9.75 12.27 6.71
CA MET A 1 9.49 11.78 5.33
C MET A 1 8.01 12.01 5.05
N ASN A 2 7.66 12.90 4.12
CA ASN A 2 6.25 13.17 3.81
C ASN A 2 5.70 12.06 2.90
N PRO A 3 4.50 11.52 3.17
CA PRO A 3 3.85 10.59 2.27
C PRO A 3 3.64 11.27 0.91
N LYS A 4 4.06 10.61 -0.17
CA LYS A 4 3.90 11.14 -1.52
C LYS A 4 2.44 10.97 -1.94
N PHE A 5 1.71 12.07 -2.07
CA PHE A 5 0.32 12.11 -2.53
C PHE A 5 0.27 12.29 -4.05
N ASN A 6 -0.67 11.62 -4.71
CA ASN A 6 -0.93 11.81 -6.13
C ASN A 6 -1.99 12.91 -6.35
N GLN A 7 -1.58 14.06 -6.90
CA GLN A 7 -2.47 15.20 -7.18
C GLN A 7 -3.17 15.12 -8.54
N ASN A 8 -2.79 14.16 -9.40
CA ASN A 8 -3.34 14.04 -10.75
C ASN A 8 -4.72 13.38 -10.76
N ILE A 9 -5.07 12.64 -9.70
CA ILE A 9 -6.37 11.97 -9.56
C ILE A 9 -7.23 12.84 -8.64
N ARG A 10 -8.14 13.61 -9.23
CA ARG A 10 -9.01 14.53 -8.49
C ARG A 10 -10.33 13.84 -8.13
N PRO A 11 -10.90 14.11 -6.94
CA PRO A 11 -12.25 13.67 -6.63
C PRO A 11 -13.23 14.17 -7.68
N ASP A 12 -14.33 13.44 -7.83
CA ASP A 12 -15.34 13.73 -8.84
C ASP A 12 -16.02 15.08 -8.55
N PRO A 13 -15.95 16.06 -9.46
CA PRO A 13 -16.51 17.38 -9.22
C PRO A 13 -18.05 17.38 -9.16
N ASP A 14 -18.70 16.33 -9.67
CA ASP A 14 -20.16 16.24 -9.76
C ASP A 14 -20.80 15.66 -8.47
N LEU A 15 -19.97 15.28 -7.48
CA LEU A 15 -20.41 14.75 -6.19
C LEU A 15 -20.06 15.71 -5.06
N ASP A 16 -21.07 16.08 -4.27
CA ASP A 16 -20.89 16.88 -3.05
C ASP A 16 -20.33 16.00 -1.93
N TYR A 17 -19.02 16.09 -1.70
CA TYR A 17 -18.36 15.42 -0.58
C TYR A 17 -18.40 16.31 0.67
N ALA A 18 -19.14 15.90 1.71
CA ALA A 18 -19.09 16.58 3.01
C ALA A 18 -17.74 16.39 3.72
N PHE A 19 -17.10 15.23 3.52
CA PHE A 19 -15.80 14.89 4.12
C PHE A 19 -14.98 14.04 3.15
N GLN A 20 -13.68 14.30 3.07
CA GLN A 20 -12.72 13.47 2.34
C GLN A 20 -11.74 12.83 3.33
N THR A 21 -11.64 11.51 3.30
CA THR A 21 -10.71 10.75 4.16
C THR A 21 -9.90 9.75 3.34
N LEU A 22 -8.71 9.41 3.83
CA LEU A 22 -7.91 8.34 3.27
C LEU A 22 -8.48 7.01 3.77
N ALA A 23 -9.21 6.31 2.90
CA ALA A 23 -9.99 5.15 3.31
C ALA A 23 -9.11 4.00 3.85
N LEU A 24 -8.10 3.53 3.10
CA LEU A 24 -7.33 2.33 3.46
C LEU A 24 -5.91 2.36 2.86
N ASN A 25 -4.98 1.63 3.48
CA ASN A 25 -3.59 1.55 3.02
C ASN A 25 -3.45 0.53 1.88
N LEU A 26 -2.81 0.96 0.78
CA LEU A 26 -2.48 0.11 -0.36
C LEU A 26 -1.00 0.34 -0.68
N ARG A 27 -0.15 -0.60 -0.26
CA ARG A 27 1.30 -0.46 -0.38
C ARG A 27 1.78 -0.71 -1.81
N GLY A 28 2.92 -0.13 -2.14
CA GLY A 28 3.47 -0.13 -3.51
C GLY A 28 2.97 1.02 -4.38
N HIS A 29 2.19 1.95 -3.81
CA HIS A 29 1.62 3.10 -4.51
C HIS A 29 1.72 4.38 -3.69
N ARG A 30 1.58 5.51 -4.39
CA ARG A 30 1.37 6.83 -3.75
C ARG A 30 -0.04 6.88 -3.17
N GLN A 31 -0.22 7.73 -2.15
CA GLN A 31 -1.56 8.00 -1.63
C GLN A 31 -2.45 8.59 -2.73
N ASN A 32 -3.75 8.33 -2.64
CA ASN A 32 -4.75 8.75 -3.63
C ASN A 32 -4.50 8.16 -5.03
N ILE A 33 -4.24 6.85 -5.08
CA ILE A 33 -4.16 6.08 -6.33
C ILE A 33 -5.54 5.84 -6.96
N ALA A 34 -6.59 5.84 -6.15
CA ALA A 34 -7.98 5.74 -6.57
C ALA A 34 -8.84 6.58 -5.61
N ASN A 35 -9.92 7.16 -6.13
CA ASN A 35 -10.89 7.88 -5.34
C ASN A 35 -12.31 7.52 -5.80
N GLY A 36 -13.26 7.72 -4.89
CA GLY A 36 -14.66 7.41 -5.15
C GLY A 36 -15.48 7.46 -3.87
N ASN A 37 -16.80 7.53 -3.99
CA ASN A 37 -17.72 7.43 -2.86
C ASN A 37 -17.88 5.98 -2.33
N ASN A 38 -17.46 4.99 -3.12
CA ASN A 38 -17.36 3.59 -2.72
C ASN A 38 -15.93 3.07 -2.93
N ASN A 39 -15.48 2.14 -2.09
CA ASN A 39 -14.20 1.47 -2.23
C ASN A 39 -14.21 0.05 -1.65
N ILE A 40 -13.30 -0.78 -2.13
CA ILE A 40 -12.97 -2.09 -1.56
C ILE A 40 -11.46 -2.25 -1.58
N VAL A 41 -10.89 -2.74 -0.48
CA VAL A 41 -9.47 -3.12 -0.39
C VAL A 41 -9.34 -4.49 0.25
N PHE A 42 -8.54 -5.35 -0.36
CA PHE A 42 -8.10 -6.64 0.15
C PHE A 42 -6.64 -6.56 0.53
N ASN A 43 -6.31 -7.03 1.73
CA ASN A 43 -4.97 -7.07 2.27
C ASN A 43 -4.67 -8.50 2.70
N SER A 44 -3.61 -9.08 2.14
CA SER A 44 -3.12 -10.39 2.52
C SER A 44 -1.69 -10.23 3.01
N GLU A 45 -1.43 -10.62 4.25
CA GLU A 45 -0.10 -10.61 4.84
C GLU A 45 0.26 -11.98 5.39
N PHE A 46 1.40 -12.49 4.95
CA PHE A 46 2.07 -13.63 5.58
C PHE A 46 3.17 -13.12 6.51
N ARG A 47 3.17 -13.60 7.75
CA ARG A 47 4.12 -13.17 8.79
C ARG A 47 4.93 -14.38 9.27
N PHE A 48 6.25 -14.29 9.15
CA PHE A 48 7.19 -15.34 9.52
C PHE A 48 8.09 -14.91 10.69
N PRO A 49 7.85 -15.45 11.91
CA PRO A 49 8.70 -15.21 13.08
C PRO A 49 10.03 -15.96 12.97
N ILE A 50 11.10 -15.28 12.58
CA ILE A 50 12.37 -15.94 12.19
C ILE A 50 12.94 -16.77 13.34
N PHE A 51 13.19 -16.12 14.48
CA PHE A 51 13.96 -16.74 15.56
C PHE A 51 13.14 -17.67 16.42
N THR A 52 11.85 -17.40 16.63
CA THR A 52 10.98 -18.28 17.39
C THR A 52 10.60 -19.54 16.61
N THR A 53 10.67 -19.52 15.28
CA THR A 53 10.43 -20.71 14.45
C THR A 53 11.70 -21.54 14.27
N LEU A 54 12.89 -20.93 14.17
CA LEU A 54 14.15 -21.65 13.95
C LEU A 54 14.88 -22.07 15.23
N LEU A 55 14.62 -21.40 16.37
CA LEU A 55 15.31 -21.67 17.64
C LEU A 55 14.32 -22.01 18.75
N ASN A 56 14.46 -23.20 19.32
CA ASN A 56 13.68 -23.66 20.48
C ASN A 56 14.36 -23.27 21.82
N ARG A 57 14.82 -22.02 21.95
CA ARG A 57 15.41 -21.52 23.20
C ARG A 57 14.97 -20.08 23.50
N PRO A 58 14.87 -19.69 24.78
CA PRO A 58 14.52 -18.32 25.13
C PRO A 58 15.60 -17.33 24.67
N ILE A 59 15.15 -16.22 24.08
CA ILE A 59 16.00 -15.11 23.62
C ILE A 59 15.70 -13.89 24.50
N ASN A 60 16.72 -13.38 25.19
CA ASN A 60 16.58 -12.23 26.09
C ASN A 60 16.43 -10.90 25.33
N ASN A 61 17.03 -10.79 24.14
CA ASN A 61 16.91 -9.59 23.32
C ASN A 61 15.52 -9.50 22.67
N ALA A 62 14.73 -8.50 23.08
CA ALA A 62 13.38 -8.27 22.56
C ALA A 62 13.34 -8.03 21.04
N PHE A 63 14.38 -7.41 20.47
CA PHE A 63 14.47 -7.17 19.03
C PHE A 63 14.56 -8.49 18.26
N LEU A 64 15.46 -9.38 18.66
CA LEU A 64 15.63 -10.67 18.00
C LEU A 64 14.43 -11.59 18.25
N ARG A 65 13.92 -11.61 19.48
CA ARG A 65 12.73 -12.41 19.83
C ARG A 65 11.52 -12.05 18.98
N ASN A 66 11.34 -10.77 18.66
CA ASN A 66 10.16 -10.27 17.96
C ASN A 66 10.43 -9.99 16.47
N LEU A 67 11.59 -10.38 15.92
CA LEU A 67 11.90 -10.16 14.51
C LEU A 67 11.04 -11.08 13.61
N GLN A 68 10.21 -10.44 12.78
CA GLN A 68 9.31 -11.09 11.84
C GLN A 68 9.59 -10.57 10.43
N LEU A 69 9.64 -11.47 9.46
CA LEU A 69 9.56 -11.10 8.05
C LEU A 69 8.09 -11.11 7.62
N LEU A 70 7.74 -10.19 6.74
CA LEU A 70 6.42 -10.08 6.16
C LEU A 70 6.53 -10.22 4.66
N GLN A 71 5.62 -10.98 4.07
CA GLN A 71 5.27 -10.90 2.67
C GLN A 71 3.85 -10.38 2.61
N PHE A 72 3.56 -9.42 1.75
CA PHE A 72 2.22 -8.90 1.60
C PHE A 72 1.80 -8.74 0.14
N VAL A 73 0.48 -8.77 -0.06
CA VAL A 73 -0.21 -8.46 -1.30
C VAL A 73 -1.45 -7.63 -0.94
N ASP A 74 -1.55 -6.45 -1.55
CA ASP A 74 -2.65 -5.50 -1.38
C ASP A 74 -3.34 -5.32 -2.72
N LEU A 75 -4.67 -5.41 -2.75
CA LEU A 75 -5.49 -5.14 -3.93
C LEU A 75 -6.58 -4.14 -3.54
N GLY A 76 -6.87 -3.15 -4.37
CA GLY A 76 -7.93 -2.20 -4.06
C GLY A 76 -8.53 -1.56 -5.29
N THR A 77 -9.73 -1.03 -5.14
CA THR A 77 -10.44 -0.28 -6.18
C THR A 77 -11.38 0.72 -5.52
N ALA A 78 -11.65 1.83 -6.22
CA ALA A 78 -12.61 2.84 -5.79
C ALA A 78 -13.42 3.29 -7.01
N TRP A 79 -14.70 3.59 -6.80
CA TRP A 79 -15.63 3.98 -7.85
C TRP A 79 -16.71 4.92 -7.30
N ASN A 80 -17.42 5.58 -8.21
CA ASN A 80 -18.56 6.44 -7.91
C ASN A 80 -19.88 5.80 -8.34
N GLY A 81 -20.90 5.87 -7.49
CA GLY A 81 -22.26 5.47 -7.85
C GLY A 81 -22.50 3.96 -7.77
N LYS A 82 -23.27 3.42 -8.73
CA LYS A 82 -23.63 2.00 -8.77
C LYS A 82 -22.40 1.14 -9.12
N PHE A 83 -22.52 -0.18 -8.99
CA PHE A 83 -21.44 -1.14 -9.27
C PHE A 83 -21.14 -1.30 -10.78
N ASP A 84 -21.71 -0.46 -11.64
CA ASP A 84 -21.45 -0.43 -13.07
C ASP A 84 -20.22 0.46 -13.36
N ASN A 85 -19.32 -0.02 -14.24
CA ASN A 85 -18.11 0.69 -14.67
C ASN A 85 -16.95 0.79 -13.66
N ILE A 86 -16.80 -0.18 -12.75
CA ILE A 86 -15.57 -0.28 -11.94
C ILE A 86 -14.38 -0.55 -12.88
N GLN A 87 -13.40 0.35 -12.86
CA GLN A 87 -12.26 0.33 -13.76
C GLN A 87 -10.95 0.53 -13.01
N ARG A 88 -9.89 -0.08 -13.52
CA ARG A 88 -8.58 -0.02 -12.88
C ARG A 88 -8.03 1.40 -12.95
N PRO A 89 -7.53 1.96 -11.83
CA PRO A 89 -6.98 3.31 -11.82
C PRO A 89 -5.81 3.48 -12.79
N ILE A 90 -5.76 4.63 -13.45
CA ILE A 90 -4.67 5.01 -14.36
C ILE A 90 -3.65 5.88 -13.63
N ASN A 91 -2.37 5.65 -13.92
CA ASN A 91 -1.32 6.60 -13.57
C ASN A 91 -1.11 7.54 -14.75
N ILE A 92 -1.21 8.83 -14.45
CA ILE A 92 -1.04 9.91 -15.42
C ILE A 92 0.40 10.41 -15.32
N TYR A 93 1.16 10.26 -16.41
CA TYR A 93 2.50 10.83 -16.55
C TYR A 93 2.45 11.97 -17.58
N GLY A 94 2.75 13.19 -17.15
CA GLY A 94 2.74 14.41 -17.97
C GLY A 94 2.28 15.65 -17.19
N ASP A 95 2.62 16.85 -17.68
CA ASP A 95 2.28 18.14 -17.05
C ASP A 95 0.95 18.75 -17.54
N GLY A 96 0.24 18.05 -18.42
CA GLY A 96 -1.03 18.51 -19.00
C GLY A 96 -0.89 19.52 -20.15
N THR A 97 0.33 19.93 -20.53
CA THR A 97 0.55 20.95 -21.57
C THR A 97 0.96 20.41 -22.93
N ASN A 98 1.67 19.27 -23.04
CA ASN A 98 2.17 18.78 -24.34
C ASN A 98 1.81 17.32 -24.67
N VAL A 99 2.00 16.36 -23.75
CA VAL A 99 1.62 14.95 -23.95
C VAL A 99 1.29 14.32 -22.59
N GLN A 100 0.15 13.64 -22.49
CA GLN A 100 -0.26 12.87 -21.32
C GLN A 100 -0.26 11.38 -21.67
N VAL A 101 0.55 10.58 -20.95
CA VAL A 101 0.56 9.13 -21.10
C VAL A 101 -0.22 8.51 -19.94
N ASN A 102 -1.34 7.89 -20.27
CA ASN A 102 -2.19 7.17 -19.34
C ASN A 102 -1.80 5.70 -19.33
N ILE A 103 -1.08 5.28 -18.29
CA ILE A 103 -0.68 3.88 -18.12
C ILE A 103 -1.60 3.26 -17.07
N LYS A 104 -2.30 2.18 -17.43
CA LYS A 104 -3.08 1.43 -16.45
C LYS A 104 -2.13 0.97 -15.35
N THR A 105 -2.45 1.32 -14.11
CA THR A 105 -1.65 0.92 -12.96
C THR A 105 -1.62 -0.60 -12.86
N GLY A 106 -0.53 -1.16 -12.35
CA GLY A 106 -0.43 -2.59 -12.12
C GLY A 106 -1.55 -3.13 -11.22
N GLY A 107 -2.13 -4.28 -11.57
CA GLY A 107 -3.14 -4.99 -10.78
C GLY A 107 -3.91 -6.04 -11.60
N ILE A 108 -4.92 -6.65 -10.98
CA ILE A 108 -5.74 -7.71 -11.57
C ILE A 108 -7.18 -7.20 -11.75
N GLY A 109 -7.73 -7.31 -12.97
CA GLY A 109 -9.08 -6.87 -13.26
C GLY A 109 -9.29 -5.37 -12.93
N PRO A 110 -10.37 -4.99 -12.24
CA PRO A 110 -10.63 -3.60 -11.85
C PRO A 110 -9.78 -3.12 -10.66
N PHE A 111 -8.97 -4.00 -10.05
CA PHE A 111 -8.19 -3.69 -8.87
C PHE A 111 -6.80 -3.19 -9.25
N VAL A 112 -6.34 -2.12 -8.61
CA VAL A 112 -4.92 -1.80 -8.50
C VAL A 112 -4.32 -2.70 -7.43
N GLY A 113 -3.15 -3.25 -7.72
CA GLY A 113 -2.46 -4.18 -6.83
C GLY A 113 -1.07 -3.70 -6.46
N GLY A 114 -0.62 -4.06 -5.28
CA GLY A 114 0.78 -3.95 -4.87
C GLY A 114 1.19 -5.17 -4.07
N TYR A 115 2.47 -5.49 -4.10
CA TYR A 115 3.03 -6.58 -3.31
C TYR A 115 4.41 -6.20 -2.82
N GLY A 116 4.90 -6.88 -1.80
CA GLY A 116 6.21 -6.57 -1.27
C GLY A 116 6.56 -7.30 0.00
N PHE A 117 7.71 -6.91 0.54
CA PHE A 117 8.26 -7.53 1.74
C PHE A 117 8.40 -6.49 2.84
N GLY A 118 8.31 -6.94 4.07
CA GLY A 118 8.56 -6.11 5.23
C GLY A 118 9.32 -6.84 6.32
N ALA A 119 9.80 -6.08 7.27
CA ALA A 119 10.36 -6.58 8.51
C ALA A 119 9.73 -5.82 9.67
N ARG A 120 9.39 -6.55 10.73
CA ARG A 120 8.78 -6.04 11.96
C ARG A 120 9.58 -6.52 13.16
N SER A 121 9.83 -5.65 14.11
CA SER A 121 10.49 -6.00 15.37
C SER A 121 10.15 -5.01 16.48
N THR A 122 10.57 -5.28 17.71
CA THR A 122 10.43 -4.39 18.86
C THR A 122 11.79 -3.84 19.26
N LEU A 123 11.93 -2.52 19.34
CA LEU A 123 13.12 -1.84 19.82
C LEU A 123 12.74 -0.92 20.97
N LEU A 124 13.36 -1.12 22.14
CA LEU A 124 13.15 -0.28 23.33
C LEU A 124 11.68 -0.12 23.76
N GLY A 125 10.86 -1.17 23.57
CA GLY A 125 9.43 -1.14 23.86
C GLY A 125 8.55 -0.55 22.75
N TYR A 126 9.15 -0.01 21.68
CA TYR A 126 8.44 0.45 20.50
C TYR A 126 8.43 -0.61 19.42
N PHE A 127 7.33 -0.69 18.71
CA PHE A 127 7.21 -1.52 17.54
C PHE A 127 7.68 -0.78 16.29
N LEU A 128 8.62 -1.39 15.59
CA LEU A 128 9.18 -0.92 14.34
C LEU A 128 8.69 -1.80 13.20
N ARG A 129 8.32 -1.15 12.09
CA ARG A 129 7.96 -1.81 10.85
C ARG A 129 8.58 -1.07 9.67
N VAL A 130 9.19 -1.84 8.78
CA VAL A 130 9.75 -1.36 7.52
C VAL A 130 9.21 -2.23 6.41
N ASP A 131 8.48 -1.65 5.46
CA ASP A 131 7.95 -2.35 4.30
C ASP A 131 8.51 -1.74 3.00
N ALA A 132 8.85 -2.60 2.05
CA ALA A 132 9.16 -2.25 0.67
C ALA A 132 8.05 -2.81 -0.22
N GLY A 133 7.31 -1.94 -0.91
CA GLY A 133 6.21 -2.31 -1.80
C GLY A 133 6.48 -1.95 -3.26
N TRP A 134 6.00 -2.79 -4.17
CA TRP A 134 6.03 -2.56 -5.62
C TRP A 134 4.60 -2.61 -6.19
N PRO A 135 4.31 -1.83 -7.25
CA PRO A 135 3.06 -1.94 -7.97
C PRO A 135 2.99 -3.27 -8.75
N MET A 136 1.80 -3.86 -8.81
CA MET A 136 1.58 -5.19 -9.39
C MET A 136 1.53 -5.16 -10.92
N GLY A 137 2.67 -5.10 -11.61
CA GLY A 137 2.69 -5.14 -13.09
C GLY A 137 3.79 -6.05 -13.59
N ASN A 138 5.02 -5.56 -13.48
CA ASN A 138 6.21 -6.35 -13.74
C ASN A 138 6.78 -6.89 -12.42
N LEU A 139 7.46 -8.04 -12.48
CA LEU A 139 8.09 -8.65 -11.32
C LEU A 139 9.25 -7.76 -10.80
N PHE A 140 9.09 -7.20 -9.60
CA PHE A 140 10.01 -6.28 -8.91
C PHE A 140 10.61 -5.16 -9.79
N SER A 141 9.85 -4.65 -10.76
CA SER A 141 10.36 -3.63 -11.68
C SER A 141 10.27 -2.23 -11.09
N GLY A 142 11.34 -1.45 -11.26
CA GLY A 142 11.43 -0.08 -10.77
C GLY A 142 11.83 0.02 -9.29
N ARG A 143 11.74 1.24 -8.74
CA ARG A 143 12.12 1.52 -7.35
C ARG A 143 10.96 1.17 -6.40
N PRO A 144 11.21 0.44 -5.30
CA PRO A 144 10.19 0.21 -4.30
C PRO A 144 9.73 1.50 -3.63
N TYR A 145 8.49 1.47 -3.17
CA TYR A 145 7.98 2.41 -2.18
C TYR A 145 8.34 1.90 -0.79
N TRP A 146 9.08 2.70 -0.05
CA TRP A 146 9.47 2.40 1.32
C TRP A 146 8.46 3.00 2.30
N TYR A 147 8.02 2.19 3.25
CA TYR A 147 7.15 2.57 4.34
C TYR A 147 7.87 2.30 5.66
N PHE A 148 7.84 3.29 6.55
CA PHE A 148 8.41 3.21 7.88
C PHE A 148 7.30 3.54 8.88
N ALA A 149 7.08 2.67 9.85
CA ALA A 149 6.12 2.90 10.92
C ALA A 149 6.75 2.60 12.28
N LEU A 150 6.42 3.44 13.26
CA LEU A 150 6.84 3.33 14.65
C LEU A 150 5.59 3.54 15.52
N GLY A 151 5.33 2.62 16.44
CA GLY A 151 4.15 2.65 17.30
C GLY A 151 4.40 2.04 18.67
N LEU A 152 3.51 2.34 19.61
CA LEU A 152 3.52 1.77 20.96
C LEU A 152 2.69 0.47 21.04
N ASP A 153 1.71 0.28 20.14
CA ASP A 153 0.89 -0.93 19.97
C ASP A 153 0.35 -1.00 18.52
N PHE A 154 0.21 -2.19 17.92
CA PHE A 154 -0.14 -2.36 16.49
C PHE A 154 -0.85 -3.66 16.07
#